data_AF-A0A6P0YUN8-F1
#
_entry.id   AF-A0A6P0YUN8-F1
#
_cell.length_a   1.000
_cell.length_b   1.000
_cell.length_c   1.000
_cell.angle_alpha   90.00
_cell.angle_beta   90.00
_cell.angle_gamma   90.00
#
_symmetry.space_group_name_H-M   'P 1'
#
loop_
_entity.id
_entity.type
_entity.pdbx_description
1 polymer ?
#
loop_
_entity_poly.entity_id
_entity_poly.type
_entity_poly.pdbx_seq_one_letter_code
_entity_poly.pdbx_strand_id
1 'polypeptide(L)'
;MGLMTGRETRWNALTCEQSPIEALPLRCVICGNFHSTEEHWRLMAEMPQNPADLIEDLVNMQLYQPSALETADAISQAELRTALFISMASQGRPKRERLVRDLIQLAGGLDQAFSAAFGPKAGEFFTDAKRTSQVTRRKFLQNIAVGAALMTLTNCAGSDAPDVAEVEDVPIEPANIEKADLKVAFLPITCATPIIMSKPLGFYEKHGLNVELLKYSSWSVVRDAAIAGELDAYHMLAPMPIAMSLGLGSTPFSVKLASIENNNGQGIAVAKKHLGNVNGPADFKGMTIGIPYDYSNHNLLLRYYLATGGLDPDSDVKLLILPPPDAIAKMSTGQIDAFILPDNFTQRVVKDDIGFIHLLTKDLWAGHPCCAFVAAQNWIDDNPNTFRALNKAIIDGATYANEPSNRKEIAAAIAPREYLNQPLDVLEAVMTGKFDDGQGNSFDIPDRIYFDPYPWKSFASWISTQLVRWDYMPTDKANYDELGQQIFLTDLARTLAEELGVEAPTDISRVETMKFGDFDPAQAEDYLKQQIDEFGV
;
A
#
# COMPACT_ATOMS: atom_id res chain seq x y z
N MET A 1 -21.66 49.09 40.63
CA MET A 1 -20.43 48.42 41.09
C MET A 1 -20.67 46.93 40.93
N GLY A 2 -19.96 46.29 39.97
CA GLY A 2 -20.06 44.87 39.57
C GLY A 2 -21.31 44.53 38.73
N LEU A 3 -21.31 43.69 37.69
CA LEU A 3 -20.31 42.84 37.05
C LEU A 3 -20.92 42.33 35.70
N MET A 4 -20.05 42.03 34.73
CA MET A 4 -20.24 41.22 33.49
C MET A 4 -21.06 41.86 32.34
N THR A 5 -20.45 42.36 31.25
CA THR A 5 -19.74 41.71 30.11
C THR A 5 -20.60 40.75 29.29
N GLY A 6 -20.93 41.17 28.06
CA GLY A 6 -21.57 40.38 27.01
C GLY A 6 -21.94 41.29 25.85
N ARG A 7 -20.93 41.81 25.12
CA ARG A 7 -21.14 42.66 23.95
C ARG A 7 -21.39 41.75 22.76
N GLU A 8 -22.63 41.75 22.27
CA GLU A 8 -22.99 41.20 20.98
C GLU A 8 -22.16 41.88 19.88
N THR A 9 -21.38 41.09 19.13
CA THR A 9 -21.01 41.40 17.75
C THR A 9 -21.24 40.15 16.92
N ARG A 10 -22.47 40.07 16.40
CA ARG A 10 -22.92 39.07 15.42
C ARG A 10 -22.31 39.37 14.05
N TRP A 11 -22.01 38.32 13.30
CA TRP A 11 -21.44 38.22 11.95
C TRP A 11 -22.20 38.93 10.79
N ASN A 12 -22.86 40.07 11.02
CA ASN A 12 -23.81 40.67 10.06
C ASN A 12 -23.39 42.02 9.46
N ALA A 13 -22.11 42.31 9.28
CA ALA A 13 -21.71 43.54 8.57
C ALA A 13 -20.35 43.43 7.85
N LEU A 14 -20.37 42.91 6.62
CA LEU A 14 -19.34 43.20 5.61
C LEU A 14 -19.96 44.10 4.53
N THR A 15 -20.27 45.35 4.89
CA THR A 15 -20.58 46.40 3.91
C THR A 15 -19.30 47.16 3.57
N CYS A 16 -19.00 47.26 2.28
CA CYS A 16 -17.91 48.08 1.73
C CYS A 16 -18.10 49.55 2.10
N GLU A 17 -17.19 50.13 2.89
CA GLU A 17 -16.88 51.57 2.83
C GLU A 17 -15.46 51.86 3.37
N GLN A 18 -14.57 52.25 2.43
CA GLN A 18 -13.38 53.13 2.52
C GLN A 18 -12.05 52.66 3.19
N SER A 19 -11.09 52.31 2.30
CA SER A 19 -9.61 52.52 2.22
C SER A 19 -8.74 52.86 3.47
N PRO A 20 -7.50 52.32 3.59
CA PRO A 20 -6.34 52.74 2.77
C PRO A 20 -5.64 51.58 2.05
N ILE A 21 -4.70 51.92 1.17
CA ILE A 21 -4.00 51.11 0.14
C ILE A 21 -3.35 49.79 0.63
N GLU A 22 -3.27 49.55 1.94
CA GLU A 22 -2.79 48.30 2.55
C GLU A 22 -3.84 47.17 2.57
N ALA A 23 -5.11 47.48 2.30
CA ALA A 23 -6.23 46.52 2.29
C ALA A 23 -6.57 46.01 0.87
N LEU A 24 -5.58 45.75 0.02
CA LEU A 24 -5.85 45.10 -1.26
C LEU A 24 -6.28 43.65 -1.00
N PRO A 25 -7.51 43.26 -1.41
CA PRO A 25 -7.93 41.87 -1.30
C PRO A 25 -6.97 41.02 -2.15
N LEU A 26 -6.27 40.08 -1.52
CA LEU A 26 -5.45 39.11 -2.23
C LEU A 26 -6.28 37.86 -2.45
N ARG A 27 -6.15 37.25 -3.63
CA ARG A 27 -6.83 35.98 -3.92
C ARG A 27 -6.20 34.88 -3.08
N CYS A 28 -6.93 34.38 -2.10
CA CYS A 28 -6.49 33.30 -1.24
C CYS A 28 -6.38 32.00 -2.06
N VAL A 29 -5.21 31.36 -2.04
CA VAL A 29 -4.97 30.06 -2.70
C VAL A 29 -5.65 28.89 -1.99
N ILE A 30 -6.15 29.10 -0.76
CA ILE A 30 -6.81 28.06 0.05
C ILE A 30 -8.31 28.03 -0.22
N CYS A 31 -9.00 29.18 -0.18
CA CYS A 31 -10.46 29.26 -0.37
C CYS A 31 -10.90 29.89 -1.70
N GLY A 32 -9.98 30.44 -2.49
CA GLY A 32 -10.25 31.04 -3.79
C GLY A 32 -10.84 32.46 -3.77
N ASN A 33 -11.16 33.01 -2.58
CA ASN A 33 -11.79 34.31 -2.39
C ASN A 33 -10.79 35.44 -2.08
N PHE A 34 -11.25 36.68 -2.19
CA PHE A 34 -10.45 37.89 -2.03
C PHE A 34 -10.64 38.49 -0.62
N HIS A 35 -9.62 38.40 0.23
CA HIS A 35 -9.61 38.99 1.59
C HIS A 35 -8.16 39.29 2.05
N SER A 36 -7.98 39.98 3.17
CA SER A 36 -6.65 40.25 3.75
C SER A 36 -6.12 39.04 4.52
N THR A 37 -4.80 38.92 4.66
CA THR A 37 -4.17 37.82 5.42
C THR A 37 -4.44 37.91 6.93
N GLU A 38 -4.65 39.11 7.47
CA GLU A 38 -4.97 39.32 8.89
C GLU A 38 -6.38 38.80 9.24
N GLU A 39 -7.33 38.91 8.32
CA GLU A 39 -8.69 38.34 8.49
C GLU A 39 -8.68 36.82 8.57
N HIS A 40 -7.77 36.14 7.87
CA HIS A 40 -7.65 34.68 7.93
C HIS A 40 -7.11 34.20 9.29
N TRP A 41 -6.17 34.95 9.85
CA TRP A 41 -5.62 34.67 11.17
C TRP A 41 -6.67 34.91 12.28
N ARG A 42 -7.47 35.97 12.16
CA ARG A 42 -8.58 36.21 13.11
C ARG A 42 -9.70 35.17 12.99
N LEU A 43 -10.07 34.78 11.77
CA LEU A 43 -11.05 33.71 11.53
C LEU A 43 -10.61 32.37 12.17
N MET A 44 -9.34 31.99 11.98
CA MET A 44 -8.78 30.77 12.56
C MET A 44 -8.68 30.83 14.08
N ALA A 45 -8.40 32.02 14.65
CA ALA A 45 -8.31 32.22 16.10
C ALA A 45 -9.68 32.20 16.80
N GLU A 46 -10.74 32.55 16.09
CA GLU A 46 -12.11 32.65 16.62
C GLU A 46 -12.99 31.44 16.23
N MET A 47 -12.45 30.47 15.49
CA MET A 47 -13.18 29.27 15.05
C MET A 47 -13.64 28.41 16.24
N PRO A 48 -14.92 27.99 16.28
CA PRO A 48 -15.43 27.13 17.35
C PRO A 48 -14.68 25.80 17.37
N GLN A 49 -14.21 25.40 18.56
CA GLN A 49 -13.49 24.13 18.75
C GLN A 49 -14.46 22.94 18.92
N ASN A 50 -15.74 23.21 19.16
CA ASN A 50 -16.79 22.21 19.29
C ASN A 50 -17.41 21.91 17.92
N PRO A 51 -17.45 20.64 17.46
CA PRO A 51 -17.99 20.27 16.16
C PRO A 51 -19.46 20.68 15.94
N ALA A 52 -20.27 20.77 16.99
CA ALA A 52 -21.67 21.18 16.87
C ALA A 52 -21.81 22.68 16.52
N ASP A 53 -21.03 23.52 17.19
CA ASP A 53 -21.02 24.97 16.98
C ASP A 53 -20.44 25.31 15.59
N LEU A 54 -19.49 24.49 15.11
CA LEU A 54 -18.95 24.60 13.76
C LEU A 54 -20.01 24.32 12.68
N ILE A 55 -20.88 23.34 12.90
CA ILE A 55 -21.98 23.01 11.98
C ILE A 55 -23.02 24.13 11.96
N GLU A 56 -23.34 24.70 13.11
CA GLU A 56 -24.27 25.84 13.23
C GLU A 56 -23.73 27.08 12.49
N ASP A 57 -22.43 27.35 12.58
CA ASP A 57 -21.79 28.44 11.83
C ASP A 57 -21.80 28.19 10.31
N LEU A 58 -21.59 26.95 9.86
CA LEU A 58 -21.67 26.60 8.44
C LEU A 58 -23.09 26.75 7.86
N VAL A 59 -24.12 26.64 8.70
CA VAL A 59 -25.53 26.88 8.34
C VAL A 59 -25.83 28.37 8.29
N ASN A 60 -25.33 29.14 9.26
CA ASN A 60 -25.42 30.60 9.28
C ASN A 60 -24.70 31.22 8.06
N MET A 61 -23.64 30.59 7.59
CA MET A 61 -22.92 30.93 6.35
C MET A 61 -23.63 30.45 5.07
N GLN A 62 -24.81 29.84 5.17
CA GLN A 62 -25.62 29.32 4.05
C GLN A 62 -24.92 28.24 3.19
N LEU A 63 -23.83 27.65 3.67
CA LEU A 63 -23.13 26.55 2.99
C LEU A 63 -23.90 25.23 3.14
N TYR A 64 -24.66 25.09 4.22
CA TYR A 64 -25.67 24.06 4.39
C TYR A 64 -27.06 24.70 4.48
N GLN A 65 -28.03 24.11 3.77
CA GLN A 65 -29.42 24.57 3.82
C GLN A 65 -30.02 24.25 5.19
N PRO A 66 -30.66 25.21 5.89
CA PRO A 66 -31.32 24.94 7.18
C PRO A 66 -32.32 23.79 7.11
N SER A 67 -33.01 23.64 5.97
CA SER A 67 -33.94 22.54 5.72
C SER A 67 -33.28 21.16 5.68
N ALA A 68 -31.99 21.07 5.35
CA ALA A 68 -31.24 19.82 5.39
C ALA A 68 -30.97 19.35 6.84
N LEU A 69 -30.89 20.30 7.79
CA LEU A 69 -30.76 20.00 9.22
C LEU A 69 -32.11 19.84 9.92
N GLU A 70 -33.15 20.60 9.53
CA GLU A 70 -34.52 20.35 10.02
C GLU A 70 -35.00 18.94 9.64
N THR A 71 -34.54 18.41 8.50
CA THR A 71 -34.78 17.01 8.16
C THR A 71 -34.01 16.08 9.10
N ALA A 72 -32.77 16.40 9.47
CA ALA A 72 -31.97 15.59 10.41
C ALA A 72 -32.56 15.59 11.84
N ASP A 73 -33.13 16.70 12.30
CA ASP A 73 -33.79 16.82 13.61
C ASP A 73 -35.19 16.21 13.64
N ALA A 74 -35.87 16.13 12.49
CA ALA A 74 -37.19 15.51 12.36
C ALA A 74 -37.15 14.01 12.04
N ILE A 75 -35.99 13.46 11.67
CA ILE A 75 -35.87 12.04 11.30
C ILE A 75 -35.65 11.19 12.55
N SER A 76 -36.63 10.35 12.87
CA SER A 76 -36.46 9.30 13.88
C SER A 76 -35.40 8.27 13.43
N GLN A 77 -34.78 7.58 14.38
CA GLN A 77 -33.79 6.54 14.09
C GLN A 77 -34.33 5.45 13.12
N ALA A 78 -35.64 5.20 13.14
CA ALA A 78 -36.31 4.26 12.24
C ALA A 78 -36.38 4.77 10.79
N GLU A 79 -36.61 6.06 10.60
CA GLU A 79 -36.66 6.71 9.29
C GLU A 79 -35.26 6.84 8.67
N LEU A 80 -34.24 7.14 9.48
CA LEU A 80 -32.83 7.14 9.08
C LEU A 80 -32.38 5.74 8.60
N ARG A 81 -32.75 4.69 9.34
CA ARG A 81 -32.48 3.29 8.95
C ARG A 81 -33.15 2.94 7.63
N THR A 82 -34.39 3.37 7.45
CA THR A 82 -35.16 3.14 6.22
C THR A 82 -34.53 3.85 5.03
N ALA A 83 -34.12 5.11 5.19
CA ALA A 83 -33.44 5.87 4.14
C ALA A 83 -32.09 5.25 3.74
N LEU A 84 -31.27 4.84 4.71
CA LEU A 84 -29.98 4.19 4.47
C LEU A 84 -30.16 2.84 3.75
N PHE A 85 -31.11 2.02 4.21
CA PHE A 85 -31.41 0.73 3.58
C PHE A 85 -31.87 0.91 2.13
N ILE A 86 -32.78 1.86 1.87
CA ILE A 86 -33.26 2.17 0.52
C ILE A 86 -32.10 2.65 -0.37
N SER A 87 -31.22 3.51 0.14
CA SER A 87 -30.05 3.99 -0.59
C SER A 87 -29.12 2.83 -0.98
N MET A 88 -28.78 1.95 -0.02
CA MET A 88 -27.96 0.77 -0.28
C MET A 88 -28.60 -0.22 -1.27
N ALA A 89 -29.88 -0.54 -1.09
CA ALA A 89 -30.59 -1.50 -1.92
C ALA A 89 -30.86 -0.98 -3.34
N SER A 90 -31.04 0.34 -3.48
CA SER A 90 -31.27 0.99 -4.78
C SER A 90 -29.98 1.25 -5.56
N GLN A 91 -28.83 1.35 -4.90
CA GLN A 91 -27.53 1.73 -5.49
C GLN A 91 -27.64 3.03 -6.31
N GLY A 92 -28.43 3.99 -5.85
CA GLY A 92 -28.64 5.28 -6.52
C GLY A 92 -29.51 5.22 -7.79
N ARG A 93 -30.20 4.10 -8.08
CA ARG A 93 -31.06 3.96 -9.27
C ARG A 93 -32.53 4.32 -8.93
N PRO A 94 -33.14 5.35 -9.55
CA PRO A 94 -34.47 5.86 -9.16
C PRO A 94 -35.61 4.84 -9.29
N LYS A 95 -35.60 4.00 -10.33
CA LYS A 95 -36.62 2.94 -10.54
C LYS A 95 -36.54 1.85 -9.47
N ARG A 96 -35.33 1.53 -9.01
CA ARG A 96 -35.08 0.51 -7.99
C ARG A 96 -35.41 1.04 -6.61
N GLU A 97 -35.11 2.31 -6.37
CA GLU A 97 -35.51 3.01 -5.15
C GLU A 97 -37.03 3.00 -4.95
N ARG A 98 -37.78 3.34 -6.01
CA ARG A 98 -39.25 3.31 -5.97
C ARG A 98 -39.79 1.91 -5.67
N LEU A 99 -39.26 0.89 -6.34
CA LEU A 99 -39.64 -0.50 -6.10
C LEU A 99 -39.37 -0.93 -4.65
N VAL A 100 -38.21 -0.59 -4.08
CA VAL A 100 -37.86 -0.94 -2.70
C VAL A 100 -38.78 -0.21 -1.70
N ARG A 101 -39.10 1.07 -1.95
CA ARG A 101 -40.06 1.84 -1.15
C ARG A 101 -41.45 1.21 -1.16
N ASP A 102 -41.95 0.85 -2.34
CA ASP A 102 -43.28 0.24 -2.49
C ASP A 102 -43.36 -1.11 -1.76
N LEU A 103 -42.29 -1.92 -1.82
CA LEU A 103 -42.21 -3.21 -1.12
C LEU A 103 -42.19 -3.05 0.41
N ILE A 104 -41.42 -2.08 0.92
CA ILE A 104 -41.38 -1.76 2.35
C ILE A 104 -42.76 -1.30 2.83
N GLN A 105 -43.45 -0.49 2.04
CA GLN A 105 -44.79 -0.01 2.36
C GLN A 105 -45.83 -1.13 2.34
N LEU A 106 -45.79 -2.02 1.35
CA LEU A 106 -46.66 -3.20 1.27
C LEU A 106 -46.49 -4.15 2.46
N ALA A 107 -45.28 -4.24 3.01
CA ALA A 107 -44.99 -5.02 4.20
C ALA A 107 -45.42 -4.32 5.51
N GLY A 108 -45.92 -3.08 5.46
CA GLY A 108 -46.31 -2.31 6.65
C GLY A 108 -45.14 -1.65 7.39
N GLY A 109 -43.98 -1.50 6.73
CA GLY A 109 -42.77 -0.88 7.28
C GLY A 109 -41.53 -1.78 7.18
N LEU A 110 -40.34 -1.19 7.34
CA LEU A 110 -39.07 -1.90 7.18
C LEU A 110 -38.93 -3.05 8.19
N ASP A 111 -39.31 -2.81 9.44
CA ASP A 111 -39.19 -3.82 10.51
C ASP A 111 -40.13 -5.00 10.28
N GLN A 112 -41.33 -4.76 9.76
CA GLN A 112 -42.27 -5.83 9.39
C GLN A 112 -41.76 -6.61 8.17
N ALA A 113 -41.20 -5.92 7.17
CA ALA A 113 -40.58 -6.57 6.02
C ALA A 113 -39.43 -7.50 6.44
N PHE A 114 -38.58 -7.03 7.36
CA PHE A 114 -37.46 -7.81 7.89
C PHE A 114 -37.92 -8.91 8.85
N SER A 115 -38.95 -8.68 9.66
CA SER A 115 -39.50 -9.72 10.54
C SER A 115 -40.20 -10.83 9.75
N ALA A 116 -40.88 -10.49 8.64
CA ALA A 116 -41.43 -11.47 7.72
C ALA A 116 -40.34 -12.28 7.00
N ALA A 117 -39.22 -11.66 6.64
CA ALA A 117 -38.13 -12.31 5.93
C ALA A 117 -37.16 -13.11 6.84
N PHE A 118 -36.92 -12.62 8.06
CA PHE A 118 -35.85 -13.11 8.95
C PHE A 118 -36.35 -13.52 10.35
N GLY A 119 -37.67 -13.48 10.60
CA GLY A 119 -38.29 -13.92 11.85
C GLY A 119 -38.06 -12.98 13.04
N PRO A 120 -38.21 -13.48 14.30
CA PRO A 120 -38.14 -12.65 15.52
C PRO A 120 -36.76 -12.05 15.82
N LYS A 121 -35.73 -12.39 15.02
CA LYS A 121 -34.35 -11.87 15.12
C LYS A 121 -34.07 -10.70 14.17
N ALA A 122 -35.06 -10.17 13.47
CA ALA A 122 -34.90 -9.06 12.52
C ALA A 122 -34.19 -7.82 13.09
N GLY A 123 -34.37 -7.54 14.39
CA GLY A 123 -33.68 -6.44 15.08
C GLY A 123 -32.16 -6.61 15.21
N GLU A 124 -31.64 -7.84 15.09
CA GLU A 124 -30.21 -8.15 15.19
C GLU A 124 -29.42 -7.68 13.95
N PHE A 125 -30.08 -7.55 12.78
CA PHE A 125 -29.45 -7.22 11.49
C PHE A 125 -28.76 -5.85 11.46
N PHE A 126 -29.30 -4.84 12.16
CA PHE A 126 -28.73 -3.48 12.19
C PHE A 126 -27.79 -3.23 13.37
N THR A 127 -27.86 -4.04 14.44
CA THR A 127 -26.86 -4.04 15.53
C THR A 127 -25.53 -4.64 15.08
N ASP A 128 -25.53 -5.51 14.08
CA ASP A 128 -24.32 -6.14 13.52
C ASP A 128 -23.58 -5.27 12.48
N ALA A 129 -24.15 -4.14 12.03
CA ALA A 129 -23.49 -3.24 11.07
C ALA A 129 -22.28 -2.48 11.66
N LYS A 130 -22.06 -2.54 12.99
CA LYS A 130 -20.82 -2.08 13.64
C LYS A 130 -19.82 -3.21 13.91
N ARG A 131 -20.10 -4.44 13.48
CA ARG A 131 -19.26 -5.60 13.79
C ARG A 131 -19.35 -6.70 12.72
N THR A 132 -19.15 -6.37 11.45
CA THR A 132 -19.06 -7.42 10.43
C THR A 132 -17.64 -7.97 10.33
N SER A 133 -17.41 -9.02 11.10
CA SER A 133 -16.68 -10.21 10.69
C SER A 133 -17.20 -11.36 11.54
N GLN A 134 -18.18 -12.11 11.04
CA GLN A 134 -18.43 -13.47 11.52
C GLN A 134 -18.89 -14.37 10.38
N VAL A 135 -17.93 -15.17 9.91
CA VAL A 135 -18.19 -16.59 9.69
C VAL A 135 -18.69 -17.15 11.03
N THR A 136 -19.89 -17.72 11.05
CA THR A 136 -20.55 -18.14 12.28
C THR A 136 -19.78 -19.27 12.97
N ARG A 137 -19.74 -19.25 14.31
CA ARG A 137 -19.16 -20.29 15.19
C ARG A 137 -19.61 -21.72 14.83
N ARG A 138 -20.77 -21.87 14.18
CA ARG A 138 -21.33 -23.12 13.65
C ARG A 138 -20.64 -23.61 12.37
N LYS A 139 -20.20 -22.71 11.50
CA LYS A 139 -19.45 -23.00 10.26
C LYS A 139 -17.97 -23.30 10.56
N PHE A 140 -17.41 -22.65 11.59
CA PHE A 140 -16.10 -23.00 12.17
C PHE A 140 -16.08 -24.44 12.73
N LEU A 141 -17.09 -24.82 13.52
CA LEU A 141 -17.22 -26.20 14.03
C LEU A 141 -17.55 -27.23 12.93
N GLN A 142 -18.29 -26.84 11.88
CA GLN A 142 -18.52 -27.71 10.72
C GLN A 142 -17.25 -27.92 9.88
N ASN A 143 -16.38 -26.91 9.75
CA ASN A 143 -15.12 -27.04 9.01
C ASN A 143 -14.07 -27.86 9.79
N ILE A 144 -14.07 -27.79 11.13
CA ILE A 144 -13.28 -28.71 11.97
C ILE A 144 -13.79 -30.16 11.84
N ALA A 145 -15.09 -30.37 11.69
CA ALA A 145 -15.66 -31.71 11.47
C ALA A 145 -15.35 -32.27 10.06
N VAL A 146 -15.22 -31.40 9.04
CA VAL A 146 -14.81 -31.80 7.68
C VAL A 146 -13.30 -32.07 7.61
N GLY A 147 -12.48 -31.34 8.37
CA GLY A 147 -11.05 -31.64 8.55
C GLY A 147 -10.80 -32.93 9.35
N ALA A 148 -11.63 -33.22 10.35
CA ALA A 148 -11.56 -34.49 11.10
C ALA A 148 -12.12 -35.71 10.33
N ALA A 149 -12.93 -35.49 9.29
CA ALA A 149 -13.44 -36.57 8.42
C ALA A 149 -12.40 -37.06 7.38
N LEU A 150 -11.30 -36.34 7.17
CA LEU A 150 -10.16 -36.79 6.36
C LEU A 150 -9.13 -37.61 7.16
N MET A 151 -9.31 -37.75 8.48
CA MET A 151 -8.50 -38.62 9.36
C MET A 151 -9.25 -39.83 9.91
N THR A 152 -10.30 -40.30 9.24
CA THR A 152 -11.03 -41.52 9.62
C THR A 152 -11.36 -42.45 8.45
N LEU A 153 -10.46 -42.56 7.47
CA LEU A 153 -10.52 -43.62 6.44
C LEU A 153 -9.16 -44.29 6.18
N THR A 154 -8.43 -44.65 7.24
CA THR A 154 -7.34 -45.63 7.17
C THR A 154 -7.25 -46.47 8.45
N ASN A 155 -8.38 -46.99 8.94
CA ASN A 155 -8.33 -48.05 9.96
C ASN A 155 -9.22 -49.25 9.67
N CYS A 156 -9.30 -49.64 8.39
CA CYS A 156 -9.93 -50.88 7.96
C CYS A 156 -9.19 -51.45 6.73
N ALA A 157 -7.92 -51.84 6.86
CA ALA A 157 -7.29 -52.87 6.02
C ALA A 157 -5.89 -53.25 6.54
N GLY A 158 -5.75 -54.54 6.87
CA GLY A 158 -4.55 -55.38 6.73
C GLY A 158 -3.15 -54.83 6.95
N SER A 159 -2.46 -55.47 7.90
CA SER A 159 -1.02 -55.61 8.09
C SER A 159 -0.14 -55.57 6.81
N ASP A 160 1.03 -54.94 6.98
CA ASP A 160 2.24 -54.90 6.14
C ASP A 160 2.45 -53.64 5.26
N ALA A 161 3.05 -52.60 5.85
CA ALA A 161 3.82 -51.56 5.16
C ALA A 161 4.98 -51.07 6.06
N PRO A 162 6.16 -50.73 5.49
CA PRO A 162 7.39 -50.52 6.26
C PRO A 162 7.46 -49.16 6.96
N ASP A 163 8.21 -49.13 8.06
CA ASP A 163 8.54 -47.96 8.91
C ASP A 163 8.88 -46.71 8.08
N VAL A 164 8.03 -45.69 8.19
CA VAL A 164 8.39 -44.31 7.88
C VAL A 164 8.60 -43.64 9.23
N ALA A 165 9.84 -43.23 9.49
CA ALA A 165 10.22 -42.56 10.74
C ALA A 165 9.26 -41.39 11.02
N GLU A 166 8.62 -41.44 12.19
CA GLU A 166 7.89 -40.32 12.76
C GLU A 166 8.86 -39.14 12.91
N VAL A 167 8.62 -38.07 12.16
CA VAL A 167 9.16 -36.77 12.50
C VAL A 167 8.41 -36.34 13.75
N GLU A 168 9.12 -36.22 14.88
CA GLU A 168 8.55 -35.70 16.11
C GLU A 168 7.93 -34.33 15.86
N ASP A 169 6.59 -34.25 15.96
CA ASP A 169 5.86 -32.99 16.14
C ASP A 169 6.29 -32.42 17.49
N VAL A 170 7.33 -31.58 17.48
CA VAL A 170 7.67 -30.75 18.64
C VAL A 170 6.55 -29.72 18.81
N PRO A 171 5.78 -29.74 19.92
CA PRO A 171 4.78 -28.72 20.18
C PRO A 171 5.50 -27.38 20.38
N ILE A 172 5.31 -26.44 19.46
CA ILE A 172 5.75 -25.06 19.64
C ILE A 172 4.85 -24.47 20.73
N GLU A 173 5.43 -24.20 21.92
CA GLU A 173 4.72 -23.45 22.96
C GLU A 173 4.22 -22.12 22.38
N PRO A 174 2.98 -21.68 22.67
CA PRO A 174 2.51 -20.37 22.23
C PRO A 174 3.49 -19.33 22.73
N ALA A 175 4.24 -18.76 21.80
CA ALA A 175 5.33 -17.85 22.08
C ALA A 175 4.83 -16.74 23.00
N ASN A 176 5.71 -16.29 23.90
CA ASN A 176 5.52 -15.14 24.79
C ASN A 176 5.40 -13.84 23.98
N ILE A 177 4.38 -13.72 23.13
CA ILE A 177 4.11 -12.57 22.27
C ILE A 177 3.32 -11.52 23.06
N GLU A 178 3.74 -10.28 22.94
CA GLU A 178 3.15 -9.13 23.63
C GLU A 178 1.79 -8.74 23.04
N LYS A 179 1.62 -8.90 21.72
CA LYS A 179 0.44 -8.47 20.98
C LYS A 179 0.09 -9.44 19.85
N ALA A 180 -1.05 -10.14 19.95
CA ALA A 180 -1.50 -11.08 18.93
C ALA A 180 -2.29 -10.43 17.78
N ASP A 181 -3.15 -9.45 18.09
CA ASP A 181 -3.98 -8.76 17.10
C ASP A 181 -3.20 -7.60 16.46
N LEU A 182 -2.90 -7.69 15.16
CA LEU A 182 -2.03 -6.74 14.47
C LEU A 182 -2.70 -6.11 13.25
N LYS A 183 -2.35 -4.85 12.97
CA LYS A 183 -2.75 -4.14 11.75
C LYS A 183 -1.57 -3.97 10.83
N VAL A 184 -1.63 -4.61 9.66
CA VAL A 184 -0.56 -4.56 8.66
C VAL A 184 -1.06 -3.90 7.38
N ALA A 185 -0.40 -2.83 6.97
CA ALA A 185 -0.77 -2.11 5.75
C ALA A 185 -0.14 -2.74 4.50
N PHE A 186 -0.88 -2.76 3.40
CA PHE A 186 -0.37 -3.14 2.09
C PHE A 186 -0.96 -2.30 0.96
N LEU A 187 -0.18 -2.11 -0.11
CA LEU A 187 -0.71 -1.69 -1.41
C LEU A 187 -1.03 -2.93 -2.26
N PRO A 188 -2.09 -2.89 -3.09
CA PRO A 188 -2.54 -4.03 -3.90
C PRO A 188 -1.65 -4.20 -5.16
N ILE A 189 -0.43 -4.67 -4.95
CA ILE A 189 0.57 -5.04 -5.97
C ILE A 189 1.15 -6.42 -5.65
N THR A 190 1.73 -7.11 -6.63
CA THR A 190 2.30 -8.46 -6.43
C THR A 190 3.51 -8.45 -5.51
N CYS A 191 4.15 -7.30 -5.29
CA CYS A 191 5.19 -7.14 -4.28
C CYS A 191 4.71 -7.48 -2.88
N ALA A 192 3.44 -7.26 -2.55
CA ALA A 192 2.87 -7.54 -1.24
C ALA A 192 2.54 -9.03 -1.02
N THR A 193 3.01 -9.93 -1.89
CA THR A 193 2.60 -11.34 -1.87
C THR A 193 2.87 -12.01 -0.52
N PRO A 194 4.09 -11.91 0.08
CA PRO A 194 4.34 -12.51 1.39
C PRO A 194 3.40 -12.00 2.48
N ILE A 195 3.13 -10.69 2.52
CA ILE A 195 2.15 -10.09 3.46
C ILE A 195 0.73 -10.64 3.22
N ILE A 196 0.25 -10.60 1.98
CA ILE A 196 -1.15 -10.89 1.67
C ILE A 196 -1.44 -12.37 1.87
N MET A 197 -0.60 -13.24 1.32
CA MET A 197 -0.87 -14.68 1.27
C MET A 197 -0.67 -15.36 2.62
N SER A 198 0.11 -14.76 3.52
CA SER A 198 0.33 -15.27 4.88
C SER A 198 -0.95 -15.41 5.69
N LYS A 199 -2.00 -14.65 5.37
CA LYS A 199 -3.32 -14.77 6.01
C LYS A 199 -4.11 -15.99 5.52
N PRO A 200 -4.47 -16.14 4.22
CA PRO A 200 -5.23 -17.29 3.75
C PRO A 200 -4.47 -18.62 3.87
N LEU A 201 -3.14 -18.61 3.90
CA LEU A 201 -2.31 -19.81 4.08
C LEU A 201 -1.97 -20.12 5.55
N GLY A 202 -2.42 -19.30 6.49
CA GLY A 202 -2.28 -19.56 7.93
C GLY A 202 -0.88 -19.34 8.52
N PHE A 203 0.04 -18.67 7.81
CA PHE A 203 1.38 -18.37 8.33
C PHE A 203 1.35 -17.41 9.53
N TYR A 204 0.40 -16.47 9.57
CA TYR A 204 0.24 -15.64 10.77
C TYR A 204 -0.24 -16.46 11.98
N GLU A 205 -1.23 -17.34 11.77
CA GLU A 205 -1.78 -18.19 12.83
C GLU A 205 -0.75 -19.19 13.35
N LYS A 206 0.11 -19.74 12.46
CA LYS A 206 1.27 -20.59 12.82
C LYS A 206 2.17 -19.95 13.87
N HIS A 207 2.32 -18.62 13.84
CA HIS A 207 3.13 -17.85 14.79
C HIS A 207 2.32 -17.18 15.90
N GLY A 208 1.04 -17.56 16.07
CA GLY A 208 0.17 -17.05 17.14
C GLY A 208 -0.43 -15.67 16.87
N LEU A 209 -0.39 -15.19 15.63
CA LEU A 209 -0.82 -13.84 15.26
C LEU A 209 -2.18 -13.83 14.57
N ASN A 210 -2.99 -12.84 14.90
CA ASN A 210 -4.22 -12.49 14.19
C ASN A 210 -4.03 -11.15 13.45
N VAL A 211 -3.67 -11.23 12.17
CA VAL A 211 -3.36 -10.05 11.36
C VAL A 211 -4.58 -9.53 10.60
N GLU A 212 -4.95 -8.29 10.83
CA GLU A 212 -5.82 -7.47 9.99
C GLU A 212 -4.99 -6.82 8.86
N LEU A 213 -5.27 -7.22 7.62
CA LEU A 213 -4.62 -6.64 6.44
C LEU A 213 -5.41 -5.43 5.97
N LEU A 214 -4.78 -4.26 5.98
CA LEU A 214 -5.38 -2.99 5.61
C LEU A 214 -4.86 -2.52 4.25
N LYS A 215 -5.77 -2.37 3.30
CA LYS A 215 -5.45 -1.95 1.93
C LYS A 215 -5.39 -0.43 1.84
N TYR A 216 -4.28 0.09 1.34
CA TYR A 216 -4.06 1.52 1.12
C TYR A 216 -3.97 1.86 -0.37
N SER A 217 -4.31 3.11 -0.71
CA SER A 217 -4.35 3.61 -2.09
C SER A 217 -3.03 4.19 -2.58
N SER A 218 -2.17 4.69 -1.68
CA SER A 218 -0.89 5.29 -2.05
C SER A 218 0.16 5.15 -0.95
N TRP A 219 1.42 5.26 -1.34
CA TRP A 219 2.58 5.20 -0.44
C TRP A 219 2.62 6.34 0.58
N SER A 220 2.19 7.54 0.18
CA SER A 220 2.09 8.69 1.07
C SER A 220 1.09 8.44 2.22
N VAL A 221 -0.05 7.82 1.94
CA VAL A 221 -1.06 7.53 2.97
C VAL A 221 -0.57 6.43 3.91
N VAL A 222 0.17 5.43 3.43
CA VAL A 222 0.81 4.42 4.31
C VAL A 222 1.84 5.07 5.22
N ARG A 223 2.69 5.96 4.68
CA ARG A 223 3.67 6.72 5.48
C ARG A 223 2.96 7.52 6.57
N ASP A 224 1.92 8.28 6.21
CA ASP A 224 1.24 9.16 7.16
C ASP A 224 0.50 8.36 8.24
N ALA A 225 -0.11 7.22 7.88
CA ALA A 225 -0.73 6.30 8.85
C ALA A 225 0.29 5.62 9.78
N ALA A 226 1.49 5.30 9.27
CA ALA A 226 2.58 4.78 10.08
C ALA A 226 3.07 5.83 11.10
N ILE A 227 3.28 7.08 10.67
CA ILE A 227 3.66 8.21 11.55
C ILE A 227 2.58 8.48 12.60
N ALA A 228 1.30 8.33 12.24
CA ALA A 228 0.18 8.50 13.15
C ALA A 228 0.03 7.34 14.18
N GLY A 229 0.78 6.24 14.02
CA GLY A 229 0.71 5.08 14.93
C GLY A 229 -0.55 4.23 14.75
N GLU A 230 -1.20 4.31 13.59
CA GLU A 230 -2.45 3.55 13.31
C GLU A 230 -2.20 2.08 12.95
N LEU A 231 -0.95 1.75 12.64
CA LEU A 231 -0.49 0.53 12.00
C LEU A 231 0.69 -0.07 12.79
N ASP A 232 0.76 -1.41 12.86
CA ASP A 232 1.84 -2.13 13.56
C ASP A 232 3.03 -2.42 12.64
N ALA A 233 2.74 -2.79 11.38
CA ALA A 233 3.75 -2.97 10.35
C ALA A 233 3.22 -2.56 8.97
N TYR A 234 4.15 -2.32 8.04
CA TYR A 234 3.90 -1.60 6.81
C TYR A 234 4.61 -2.26 5.64
N HIS A 235 3.88 -2.41 4.53
CA HIS A 235 4.49 -2.56 3.21
C HIS A 235 5.00 -1.20 2.73
N MET A 236 6.31 -1.11 2.43
CA MET A 236 6.91 0.12 1.90
C MET A 236 7.85 -0.17 0.74
N LEU A 237 8.17 0.86 -0.06
CA LEU A 237 9.24 0.80 -1.04
C LEU A 237 10.59 0.84 -0.31
N ALA A 238 11.59 0.06 -0.73
CA ALA A 238 12.85 -0.08 0.02
C ALA A 238 13.59 1.24 0.34
N PRO A 239 13.51 2.32 -0.48
CA PRO A 239 14.09 3.62 -0.09
C PRO A 239 13.28 4.40 0.97
N MET A 240 12.00 4.10 1.16
CA MET A 240 11.15 4.85 2.11
C MET A 240 11.65 4.76 3.56
N PRO A 241 12.08 3.60 4.10
CA PRO A 241 12.66 3.53 5.44
C PRO A 241 13.85 4.45 5.67
N ILE A 242 14.73 4.60 4.67
CA ILE A 242 15.86 5.54 4.70
C ILE A 242 15.34 6.98 4.73
N ALA A 243 14.46 7.33 3.80
CA ALA A 243 13.88 8.66 3.70
C ALA A 243 13.14 9.08 4.97
N MET A 244 12.30 8.21 5.52
CA MET A 244 11.52 8.47 6.73
C MET A 244 12.41 8.62 7.96
N SER A 245 13.40 7.74 8.14
CA SER A 245 14.32 7.81 9.28
C SER A 245 15.17 9.09 9.28
N LEU A 246 15.53 9.59 8.10
CA LEU A 246 16.31 10.81 7.93
C LEU A 246 15.47 12.11 7.82
N GLY A 247 14.14 12.00 7.82
CA GLY A 247 13.21 13.12 7.64
C GLY A 247 13.26 13.74 6.24
N LEU A 248 13.54 12.93 5.21
CA LEU A 248 13.54 13.37 3.81
C LEU A 248 12.07 13.39 3.33
N GLY A 249 11.56 14.59 3.03
CA GLY A 249 10.19 14.79 2.54
C GLY A 249 9.07 14.49 3.56
N SER A 250 9.40 14.32 4.84
CA SER A 250 8.43 14.13 5.95
C SER A 250 9.08 14.43 7.31
N THR A 251 8.28 14.46 8.38
CA THR A 251 8.82 14.47 9.75
C THR A 251 9.65 13.22 9.99
N PRO A 252 10.86 13.32 10.60
CA PRO A 252 11.66 12.15 10.92
C PRO A 252 10.87 11.12 11.73
N PHE A 253 10.84 9.88 11.25
CA PHE A 253 10.18 8.76 11.90
C PHE A 253 11.04 7.51 11.76
N SER A 254 11.56 7.02 12.89
CA SER A 254 12.50 5.90 12.89
C SER A 254 11.77 4.59 12.64
N VAL A 255 12.12 3.95 11.53
CA VAL A 255 11.57 2.66 11.11
C VAL A 255 12.69 1.68 10.81
N LYS A 256 12.40 0.39 10.89
CA LYS A 256 13.33 -0.68 10.53
C LYS A 256 12.77 -1.52 9.40
N LEU A 257 13.65 -1.81 8.45
CA LEU A 257 13.40 -2.72 7.34
C LEU A 257 13.74 -4.14 7.79
N ALA A 258 12.71 -4.96 7.97
CA ALA A 258 12.79 -6.30 8.53
C ALA A 258 13.13 -7.36 7.48
N SER A 259 12.46 -7.26 6.32
CA SER A 259 12.63 -8.19 5.20
C SER A 259 12.37 -7.48 3.88
N ILE A 260 12.99 -7.98 2.82
CA ILE A 260 12.65 -7.61 1.45
C ILE A 260 11.41 -8.41 1.04
N GLU A 261 10.40 -7.75 0.52
CA GLU A 261 9.16 -8.42 0.14
C GLU A 261 9.28 -9.06 -1.23
N ASN A 262 10.08 -8.49 -2.13
CA ASN A 262 10.34 -9.04 -3.44
C ASN A 262 11.60 -8.44 -4.06
N ASN A 263 12.22 -9.24 -4.93
CA ASN A 263 13.29 -8.84 -5.84
C ASN A 263 12.77 -8.91 -7.27
N ASN A 264 13.26 -8.00 -8.12
CA ASN A 264 12.68 -7.77 -9.45
C ASN A 264 11.15 -7.55 -9.35
N GLY A 265 10.38 -7.75 -10.42
CA GLY A 265 8.92 -7.64 -10.41
C GLY A 265 8.38 -6.24 -10.73
N GLN A 266 9.14 -5.46 -11.51
CA GLN A 266 8.72 -4.17 -12.06
C GLN A 266 9.08 -4.15 -13.54
N GLY A 267 8.53 -3.17 -14.24
CA GLY A 267 8.95 -2.88 -15.60
C GLY A 267 8.64 -1.45 -16.00
N ILE A 268 9.28 -1.04 -17.09
CA ILE A 268 8.97 0.17 -17.82
C ILE A 268 7.93 -0.22 -18.88
N ALA A 269 6.72 0.30 -18.75
CA ALA A 269 5.67 0.16 -19.75
C ALA A 269 5.54 1.46 -20.55
N VAL A 270 5.30 1.34 -21.84
CA VAL A 270 5.17 2.48 -22.76
C VAL A 270 3.82 2.38 -23.48
N ALA A 271 3.15 3.53 -23.63
CA ALA A 271 1.87 3.63 -24.29
C ALA A 271 1.95 3.14 -25.75
N LYS A 272 0.89 2.46 -26.22
CA LYS A 272 0.85 1.83 -27.55
C LYS A 272 1.12 2.79 -28.70
N LYS A 273 0.81 4.08 -28.55
CA LYS A 273 1.09 5.13 -29.54
C LYS A 273 2.59 5.28 -29.87
N HIS A 274 3.48 4.80 -29.02
CA HIS A 274 4.94 4.86 -29.20
C HIS A 274 5.56 3.54 -29.69
N LEU A 275 4.73 2.53 -30.00
CA LEU A 275 5.20 1.23 -30.47
C LEU A 275 6.05 1.38 -31.75
N GLY A 276 7.26 0.82 -31.73
CA GLY A 276 8.23 0.92 -32.82
C GLY A 276 9.03 2.22 -32.87
N ASN A 277 8.72 3.20 -32.01
CA ASN A 277 9.43 4.49 -31.94
C ASN A 277 10.34 4.61 -30.72
N VAL A 278 10.17 3.76 -29.71
CA VAL A 278 11.00 3.73 -28.50
C VAL A 278 11.91 2.51 -28.57
N ASN A 279 13.20 2.74 -28.77
CA ASN A 279 14.24 1.70 -28.88
C ASN A 279 15.25 1.79 -27.73
N GLY A 280 15.37 2.95 -27.10
CA GLY A 280 16.32 3.17 -26.02
C GLY A 280 15.96 4.35 -25.11
N PRO A 281 16.81 4.64 -24.11
CA PRO A 281 16.54 5.65 -23.11
C PRO A 281 16.44 7.07 -23.70
N ALA A 282 17.21 7.40 -24.74
CA ALA A 282 17.17 8.71 -25.40
C ALA A 282 15.81 9.05 -26.01
N ASP A 283 15.02 8.03 -26.40
CA ASP A 283 13.70 8.23 -27.03
C ASP A 283 12.63 8.69 -26.03
N PHE A 284 12.93 8.67 -24.71
CA PHE A 284 12.02 9.14 -23.67
C PHE A 284 12.00 10.67 -23.53
N LYS A 285 12.85 11.40 -24.25
CA LYS A 285 12.93 12.87 -24.17
C LYS A 285 11.56 13.51 -24.42
N GLY A 286 11.14 14.37 -23.51
CA GLY A 286 9.86 15.10 -23.55
C GLY A 286 8.64 14.27 -23.13
N MET A 287 8.80 13.00 -22.76
CA MET A 287 7.71 12.15 -22.30
C MET A 287 7.26 12.51 -20.88
N THR A 288 5.97 12.29 -20.60
CA THR A 288 5.45 12.25 -19.23
C THR A 288 5.48 10.83 -18.70
N ILE A 289 6.25 10.57 -17.64
CA ILE A 289 6.52 9.24 -17.11
C ILE A 289 5.95 9.12 -15.69
N GLY A 290 5.09 8.12 -15.48
CA GLY A 290 4.54 7.79 -14.17
C GLY A 290 5.57 7.08 -13.27
N ILE A 291 5.70 7.55 -12.03
CA ILE A 291 6.45 6.89 -10.95
C ILE A 291 5.53 6.71 -9.73
N PRO A 292 5.76 5.69 -8.88
CA PRO A 292 4.88 5.45 -7.74
C PRO A 292 5.11 6.45 -6.61
N TYR A 293 6.36 6.89 -6.43
CA TYR A 293 6.80 7.77 -5.36
C TYR A 293 8.22 8.29 -5.62
N ASP A 294 8.59 9.44 -5.06
CA ASP A 294 9.94 10.01 -5.18
C ASP A 294 11.00 9.07 -4.58
N TYR A 295 10.80 8.68 -3.32
CA TYR A 295 11.69 7.76 -2.60
C TYR A 295 11.36 6.30 -2.95
N SER A 296 11.61 5.91 -4.20
CA SER A 296 11.33 4.57 -4.70
C SER A 296 12.42 4.01 -5.60
N ASN A 297 12.64 2.69 -5.57
CA ASN A 297 13.57 2.04 -6.50
C ASN A 297 13.15 2.20 -7.95
N HIS A 298 11.85 2.37 -8.21
CA HIS A 298 11.29 2.70 -9.51
C HIS A 298 11.88 4.01 -10.04
N ASN A 299 11.82 5.07 -9.24
CA ASN A 299 12.39 6.37 -9.61
C ASN A 299 13.92 6.25 -9.81
N LEU A 300 14.63 5.62 -8.86
CA LEU A 300 16.09 5.48 -8.94
C LEU A 300 16.54 4.67 -10.17
N LEU A 301 15.86 3.57 -10.49
CA LEU A 301 16.16 2.75 -11.68
C LEU A 301 15.77 3.43 -12.98
N LEU A 302 14.68 4.19 -13.01
CA LEU A 302 14.32 4.99 -14.19
C LEU A 302 15.37 6.06 -14.44
N ARG A 303 15.81 6.78 -13.41
CA ARG A 303 16.87 7.78 -13.52
C ARG A 303 18.18 7.16 -14.00
N TYR A 304 18.56 6.00 -13.44
CA TYR A 304 19.69 5.21 -13.90
C TYR A 304 19.58 4.85 -15.39
N TYR A 305 18.40 4.43 -15.84
CA TYR A 305 18.16 4.11 -17.26
C TYR A 305 18.23 5.34 -18.16
N LEU A 306 17.54 6.43 -17.81
CA LEU A 306 17.47 7.65 -18.61
C LEU A 306 18.82 8.34 -18.76
N ALA A 307 19.64 8.35 -17.70
CA ALA A 307 21.00 8.89 -17.71
C ALA A 307 21.86 8.25 -18.81
N THR A 308 21.70 6.94 -19.06
CA THR A 308 22.44 6.25 -20.14
C THR A 308 22.04 6.67 -21.55
N GLY A 309 20.89 7.33 -21.69
CA GLY A 309 20.46 7.99 -22.93
C GLY A 309 20.92 9.45 -23.03
N GLY A 310 21.70 9.94 -22.07
CA GLY A 310 22.08 11.35 -21.95
C GLY A 310 20.90 12.27 -21.61
N LEU A 311 19.86 11.74 -20.95
CA LEU A 311 18.72 12.53 -20.51
C LEU A 311 18.84 12.85 -19.03
N ASP A 312 18.63 14.11 -18.69
CA ASP A 312 18.43 14.56 -17.32
C ASP A 312 16.97 14.30 -16.91
N PRO A 313 16.72 13.40 -15.93
CA PRO A 313 15.36 13.06 -15.51
C PRO A 313 14.54 14.22 -14.94
N ASP A 314 15.19 15.30 -14.47
CA ASP A 314 14.52 16.46 -13.88
C ASP A 314 14.20 17.56 -14.89
N SER A 315 14.85 17.56 -16.07
CA SER A 315 14.67 18.61 -17.08
C SER A 315 14.26 18.10 -18.46
N ASP A 316 14.68 16.91 -18.88
CA ASP A 316 14.40 16.36 -20.21
C ASP A 316 13.11 15.54 -20.27
N VAL A 317 12.56 15.11 -19.13
CA VAL A 317 11.29 14.37 -19.04
C VAL A 317 10.41 14.98 -17.95
N LYS A 318 9.13 14.59 -17.92
CA LYS A 318 8.22 14.98 -16.84
C LYS A 318 7.85 13.78 -15.98
N LEU A 319 8.39 13.73 -14.77
CA LEU A 319 8.02 12.70 -13.79
C LEU A 319 6.70 13.08 -13.10
N LEU A 320 5.76 12.13 -13.04
CA LEU A 320 4.48 12.27 -12.38
C LEU A 320 4.31 11.19 -11.32
N ILE A 321 4.23 11.61 -10.06
CA ILE A 321 3.89 10.71 -8.95
C ILE A 321 2.41 10.34 -9.05
N LEU A 322 2.13 9.04 -9.09
CA LEU A 322 0.76 8.55 -9.13
C LEU A 322 0.63 7.15 -8.51
N PRO A 323 -0.51 6.86 -7.86
CA PRO A 323 -0.84 5.50 -7.44
C PRO A 323 -0.84 4.53 -8.62
N PRO A 324 -0.35 3.28 -8.47
CA PRO A 324 -0.33 2.32 -9.57
C PRO A 324 -1.68 2.10 -10.29
N PRO A 325 -2.85 2.04 -9.61
CA PRO A 325 -4.14 1.94 -10.28
C PRO A 325 -4.45 3.10 -11.24
N ASP A 326 -3.99 4.31 -10.91
CA ASP A 326 -4.23 5.50 -11.72
C ASP A 326 -3.40 5.50 -13.01
N ALA A 327 -2.29 4.77 -13.04
CA ALA A 327 -1.37 4.73 -14.18
C ALA A 327 -2.04 4.19 -15.43
N ILE A 328 -2.81 3.11 -15.28
CA ILE A 328 -3.55 2.46 -16.36
C ILE A 328 -4.54 3.45 -16.98
N ALA A 329 -5.34 4.11 -16.13
CA ALA A 329 -6.34 5.09 -16.57
C ALA A 329 -5.68 6.30 -17.26
N LYS A 330 -4.60 6.84 -16.69
CA LYS A 330 -3.87 7.98 -17.26
C LYS A 330 -3.18 7.63 -18.57
N MET A 331 -2.61 6.44 -18.70
CA MET A 331 -1.99 5.98 -19.95
C MET A 331 -3.06 5.79 -21.04
N SER A 332 -4.20 5.17 -20.70
CA SER A 332 -5.29 4.95 -21.65
C SER A 332 -5.91 6.24 -22.21
N THR A 333 -5.85 7.33 -21.43
CA THR A 333 -6.33 8.66 -21.85
C THR A 333 -5.23 9.54 -22.43
N GLY A 334 -4.01 9.01 -22.58
CA GLY A 334 -2.86 9.73 -23.15
C GLY A 334 -2.27 10.82 -22.26
N GLN A 335 -2.58 10.83 -20.96
CA GLN A 335 -2.03 11.79 -19.98
C GLN A 335 -0.58 11.45 -19.57
N ILE A 336 -0.17 10.19 -19.70
CA ILE A 336 1.20 9.73 -19.52
C ILE A 336 1.62 8.89 -20.74
N ASP A 337 2.90 8.95 -21.07
CA ASP A 337 3.51 8.25 -22.21
C ASP A 337 4.13 6.92 -21.81
N ALA A 338 4.64 6.84 -20.58
CA ALA A 338 5.25 5.66 -20.00
C ALA A 338 5.04 5.64 -18.49
N PHE A 339 5.35 4.53 -17.85
CA PHE A 339 5.55 4.47 -16.41
C PHE A 339 6.60 3.42 -16.05
N ILE A 340 7.17 3.55 -14.86
CA ILE A 340 7.87 2.48 -14.16
C ILE A 340 7.12 2.15 -12.88
N LEU A 341 6.54 0.97 -12.79
CA LEU A 341 5.68 0.59 -11.67
C LEU A 341 5.88 -0.86 -11.28
N PRO A 342 5.51 -1.23 -10.04
CA PRO A 342 5.45 -2.61 -9.64
C PRO A 342 4.43 -3.36 -10.48
N ASP A 343 4.73 -4.63 -10.77
CA ASP A 343 3.71 -5.55 -11.20
C ASP A 343 2.59 -5.64 -10.14
N ASN A 344 1.36 -5.92 -10.53
CA ASN A 344 0.90 -6.48 -11.80
C ASN A 344 0.51 -5.43 -12.87
N PHE A 345 0.79 -4.14 -12.66
CA PHE A 345 0.29 -3.08 -13.53
C PHE A 345 1.00 -3.05 -14.89
N THR A 346 2.29 -3.39 -14.94
CA THR A 346 3.04 -3.56 -16.19
C THR A 346 2.42 -4.64 -17.06
N GLN A 347 2.10 -5.81 -16.50
CA GLN A 347 1.39 -6.85 -17.25
C GLN A 347 -0.05 -6.46 -17.61
N ARG A 348 -0.71 -5.65 -16.77
CA ARG A 348 -2.07 -5.18 -17.04
C ARG A 348 -2.16 -4.30 -18.28
N VAL A 349 -1.14 -3.48 -18.54
CA VAL A 349 -1.04 -2.65 -19.76
C VAL A 349 -1.10 -3.50 -21.03
N VAL A 350 -0.38 -4.63 -21.04
CA VAL A 350 -0.39 -5.57 -22.16
C VAL A 350 -1.75 -6.23 -22.31
N LYS A 351 -2.31 -6.76 -21.20
CA LYS A 351 -3.61 -7.42 -21.22
C LYS A 351 -4.72 -6.52 -21.76
N ASP A 352 -4.73 -5.25 -21.35
CA ASP A 352 -5.77 -4.29 -21.72
C ASP A 352 -5.46 -3.60 -23.07
N ASP A 353 -4.39 -3.99 -23.77
CA ASP A 353 -3.95 -3.44 -25.07
C ASP A 353 -3.69 -1.92 -25.05
N ILE A 354 -3.28 -1.40 -23.89
CA ILE A 354 -3.01 0.04 -23.68
C ILE A 354 -1.59 0.41 -24.10
N GLY A 355 -0.68 -0.55 -24.08
CA GLY A 355 0.74 -0.35 -24.30
C GLY A 355 1.52 -1.66 -24.31
N PHE A 356 2.83 -1.54 -24.19
CA PHE A 356 3.75 -2.67 -24.23
C PHE A 356 4.80 -2.55 -23.12
N ILE A 357 5.39 -3.67 -22.76
CA ILE A 357 6.54 -3.74 -21.84
C ILE A 357 7.77 -3.41 -22.66
N HIS A 358 8.42 -2.30 -22.33
CA HIS A 358 9.65 -1.86 -22.97
C HIS A 358 10.88 -2.55 -22.35
N LEU A 359 10.90 -2.65 -21.02
CA LEU A 359 12.03 -3.19 -20.28
C LEU A 359 11.57 -3.74 -18.93
N LEU A 360 12.09 -4.90 -18.51
CA LEU A 360 11.96 -5.34 -17.12
C LEU A 360 13.11 -4.73 -16.29
N THR A 361 12.83 -4.31 -15.06
CA THR A 361 13.87 -3.72 -14.20
C THR A 361 14.98 -4.70 -13.84
N LYS A 362 14.71 -6.02 -13.88
CA LYS A 362 15.75 -7.05 -13.73
C LYS A 362 16.87 -6.94 -14.77
N ASP A 363 16.57 -6.37 -15.94
CA ASP A 363 17.54 -6.18 -17.00
C ASP A 363 18.46 -4.98 -16.74
N LEU A 364 18.10 -4.11 -15.78
CA LEU A 364 18.94 -3.01 -15.31
C LEU A 364 19.80 -3.44 -14.12
N TRP A 365 19.20 -4.17 -13.17
CA TRP A 365 19.88 -4.69 -11.98
C TRP A 365 19.24 -6.04 -11.61
N ALA A 366 19.94 -7.13 -11.87
CA ALA A 366 19.40 -8.46 -11.60
C ALA A 366 19.35 -8.72 -10.08
N GLY A 367 18.16 -9.02 -9.56
CA GLY A 367 17.96 -9.32 -8.14
C GLY A 367 17.87 -8.10 -7.25
N HIS A 368 17.61 -6.93 -7.82
CA HIS A 368 17.45 -5.68 -7.08
C HIS A 368 16.26 -5.75 -6.11
N PRO A 369 16.32 -5.02 -4.97
CA PRO A 369 15.20 -4.93 -4.04
C PRO A 369 14.08 -4.08 -4.64
N CYS A 370 12.83 -4.33 -4.26
CA CYS A 370 11.73 -3.44 -4.59
C CYS A 370 11.00 -2.94 -3.34
N CYS A 371 10.19 -3.81 -2.76
CA CYS A 371 9.41 -3.50 -1.58
C CYS A 371 10.01 -4.20 -0.37
N ALA A 372 9.58 -3.74 0.80
CA ALA A 372 10.07 -4.22 2.06
C ALA A 372 8.99 -4.22 3.14
N PHE A 373 9.18 -5.12 4.09
CA PHE A 373 8.43 -5.22 5.34
C PHE A 373 9.07 -4.32 6.37
N VAL A 374 8.28 -3.42 6.94
CA VAL A 374 8.79 -2.35 7.79
C VAL A 374 7.96 -2.23 9.06
N ALA A 375 8.60 -1.96 10.18
CA ALA A 375 7.90 -1.60 11.42
C ALA A 375 8.59 -0.41 12.09
N ALA A 376 7.84 0.33 12.91
CA ALA A 376 8.38 1.46 13.65
C ALA A 376 9.32 0.98 14.77
N GLN A 377 10.43 1.71 14.99
CA GLN A 377 11.44 1.31 15.97
C GLN A 377 10.85 1.19 17.38
N ASN A 378 10.05 2.17 17.81
CA ASN A 378 9.40 2.15 19.13
C ASN A 378 8.45 0.95 19.28
N TRP A 379 7.73 0.59 18.22
CA TRP A 379 6.83 -0.56 18.25
C TRP A 379 7.59 -1.88 18.36
N ILE A 380 8.73 -2.00 17.68
CA ILE A 380 9.64 -3.16 17.80
C ILE A 380 10.18 -3.26 19.24
N ASP A 381 10.58 -2.14 19.83
CA ASP A 381 11.10 -2.09 21.20
C ASP A 381 10.03 -2.51 22.23
N ASP A 382 8.78 -2.10 22.02
CA ASP A 382 7.66 -2.44 22.90
C ASP A 382 7.14 -3.88 22.68
N ASN A 383 7.32 -4.47 21.49
CA ASN A 383 6.76 -5.77 21.11
C ASN A 383 7.80 -6.69 20.42
N PRO A 384 8.97 -6.96 21.04
CA PRO A 384 10.07 -7.64 20.36
C PRO A 384 9.74 -9.09 19.96
N ASN A 385 9.01 -9.85 20.80
CA ASN A 385 8.67 -11.24 20.46
C ASN A 385 7.59 -11.29 19.39
N THR A 386 6.60 -10.38 19.46
CA THR A 386 5.57 -10.20 18.45
C THR A 386 6.17 -9.84 17.10
N PHE A 387 7.12 -8.91 17.07
CA PHE A 387 7.80 -8.52 15.84
C PHE A 387 8.59 -9.68 15.23
N ARG A 388 9.31 -10.46 16.04
CA ARG A 388 10.00 -11.67 15.57
C ARG A 388 9.02 -12.69 15.00
N ALA A 389 7.91 -12.95 15.69
CA ALA A 389 6.85 -13.85 15.22
C ALA A 389 6.24 -13.38 13.89
N LEU A 390 6.02 -12.07 13.76
CA LEU A 390 5.47 -11.46 12.55
C LEU A 390 6.46 -11.57 11.39
N ASN A 391 7.73 -11.28 11.62
CA ASN A 391 8.76 -11.39 10.60
C ASN A 391 8.98 -12.84 10.16
N LYS A 392 8.88 -13.82 11.08
CA LYS A 392 8.88 -15.24 10.71
C LYS A 392 7.72 -15.62 9.79
N ALA A 393 6.52 -15.09 10.03
CA ALA A 393 5.38 -15.32 9.15
C ALA A 393 5.64 -14.77 7.74
N ILE A 394 6.31 -13.60 7.63
CA ILE A 394 6.71 -13.04 6.34
C ILE A 394 7.78 -13.89 5.67
N ILE A 395 8.79 -14.38 6.40
CA ILE A 395 9.82 -15.28 5.85
C ILE A 395 9.18 -16.59 5.36
N ASP A 396 8.30 -17.22 6.13
CA ASP A 396 7.52 -18.40 5.70
C ASP A 396 6.76 -18.09 4.39
N GLY A 397 6.11 -16.93 4.33
CA GLY A 397 5.40 -16.45 3.15
C GLY A 397 6.33 -16.28 1.94
N ALA A 398 7.47 -15.64 2.11
CA ALA A 398 8.45 -15.43 1.06
C ALA A 398 9.03 -16.76 0.56
N THR A 399 9.43 -17.67 1.47
CA THR A 399 9.94 -19.00 1.13
C THR A 399 8.91 -19.81 0.36
N TYR A 400 7.66 -19.84 0.82
CA TYR A 400 6.57 -20.53 0.12
C TYR A 400 6.31 -19.94 -1.26
N ALA A 401 6.38 -18.60 -1.37
CA ALA A 401 6.24 -17.91 -2.63
C ALA A 401 7.41 -18.13 -3.56
N ASN A 402 8.61 -18.40 -3.05
CA ASN A 402 9.78 -18.58 -3.90
C ASN A 402 9.74 -19.91 -4.66
N GLU A 403 9.09 -20.93 -4.10
CA GLU A 403 8.90 -22.24 -4.72
C GLU A 403 8.05 -22.16 -6.00
N PRO A 404 8.61 -22.50 -7.19
CA PRO A 404 7.91 -22.35 -8.47
C PRO A 404 6.60 -23.12 -8.57
N SER A 405 6.50 -24.29 -7.93
CA SER A 405 5.29 -25.11 -7.96
C SER A 405 4.09 -24.44 -7.27
N ASN A 406 4.32 -23.52 -6.33
CA ASN A 406 3.27 -22.81 -5.59
C ASN A 406 2.78 -21.54 -6.30
N ARG A 407 3.47 -21.04 -7.34
CA ARG A 407 3.20 -19.72 -7.95
C ARG A 407 1.77 -19.55 -8.47
N LYS A 408 1.17 -20.61 -9.03
CA LYS A 408 -0.19 -20.56 -9.59
C LYS A 408 -1.27 -20.49 -8.52
N GLU A 409 -1.16 -21.31 -7.48
CA GLU A 409 -2.11 -21.25 -6.36
C GLU A 409 -1.99 -19.95 -5.58
N ILE A 410 -0.78 -19.38 -5.47
CA ILE A 410 -0.59 -18.05 -4.85
C ILE A 410 -1.28 -16.98 -5.69
N ALA A 411 -1.12 -17.00 -7.02
CA ALA A 411 -1.83 -16.09 -7.91
C ALA A 411 -3.35 -16.17 -7.71
N ALA A 412 -3.90 -17.37 -7.54
CA ALA A 412 -5.32 -17.57 -7.22
C ALA A 412 -5.70 -17.06 -5.82
N ALA A 413 -4.85 -17.24 -4.81
CA ALA A 413 -5.09 -16.80 -3.45
C ALA A 413 -5.11 -15.27 -3.30
N ILE A 414 -4.28 -14.54 -4.06
CA ILE A 414 -4.15 -13.08 -3.98
C ILE A 414 -5.03 -12.31 -4.99
N ALA A 415 -5.65 -13.00 -5.96
CA ALA A 415 -6.56 -12.41 -6.95
C ALA A 415 -7.85 -11.74 -6.39
N PRO A 416 -8.50 -12.27 -5.33
CA PRO A 416 -9.80 -11.78 -4.84
C PRO A 416 -9.85 -10.28 -4.50
N ARG A 417 -11.07 -9.76 -4.41
CA ARG A 417 -11.35 -8.32 -4.26
C ARG A 417 -10.76 -7.73 -2.98
N GLU A 418 -10.78 -8.50 -1.90
CA GLU A 418 -10.19 -8.18 -0.61
C GLU A 418 -8.67 -7.92 -0.71
N TYR A 419 -8.00 -8.53 -1.68
CA TYR A 419 -6.55 -8.45 -1.90
C TYR A 419 -6.20 -7.61 -3.14
N LEU A 420 -5.73 -8.20 -4.23
CA LEU A 420 -5.28 -7.42 -5.38
C LEU A 420 -6.45 -6.94 -6.26
N ASN A 421 -7.56 -7.67 -6.30
CA ASN A 421 -8.67 -7.40 -7.23
C ASN A 421 -8.20 -7.33 -8.69
N GLN A 422 -7.38 -8.32 -9.11
CA GLN A 422 -6.77 -8.36 -10.44
C GLN A 422 -7.14 -9.64 -11.18
N PRO A 423 -7.14 -9.62 -12.53
CA PRO A 423 -7.41 -10.82 -13.32
C PRO A 423 -6.35 -11.89 -13.05
N LEU A 424 -6.80 -13.15 -12.87
CA LEU A 424 -5.93 -14.26 -12.51
C LEU A 424 -4.80 -14.48 -13.53
N ASP A 425 -5.08 -14.37 -14.82
CA ASP A 425 -4.09 -14.54 -15.88
C ASP A 425 -2.97 -13.48 -15.85
N VAL A 426 -3.26 -12.25 -15.42
CA VAL A 426 -2.23 -11.22 -15.18
C VAL A 426 -1.32 -11.64 -14.03
N LEU A 427 -1.91 -12.13 -12.94
CA LEU A 427 -1.17 -12.54 -11.77
C LEU A 427 -0.34 -13.79 -12.04
N GLU A 428 -0.89 -14.79 -12.73
CA GLU A 428 -0.14 -15.97 -13.16
C GLU A 428 1.03 -15.60 -14.07
N ALA A 429 0.83 -14.69 -15.02
CA ALA A 429 1.88 -14.25 -15.93
C ALA A 429 3.06 -13.59 -15.19
N VAL A 430 2.75 -12.78 -14.16
CA VAL A 430 3.78 -12.19 -13.28
C VAL A 430 4.44 -13.24 -12.42
N MET A 431 3.65 -14.04 -11.69
CA MET A 431 4.16 -14.96 -10.66
C MET A 431 4.96 -16.12 -11.24
N THR A 432 4.61 -16.59 -12.44
CA THR A 432 5.29 -17.69 -13.14
C THR A 432 6.36 -17.22 -14.12
N GLY A 433 6.38 -15.93 -14.44
CA GLY A 433 7.29 -15.39 -15.44
C GLY A 433 6.93 -15.71 -16.89
N LYS A 434 5.72 -16.23 -17.14
CA LYS A 434 5.23 -16.57 -18.48
C LYS A 434 4.28 -15.50 -19.00
N PHE A 435 4.76 -14.65 -19.90
CA PHE A 435 4.01 -13.45 -20.26
C PHE A 435 4.29 -12.99 -21.69
N ASP A 436 3.38 -12.19 -22.22
CA ASP A 436 3.57 -11.43 -23.45
C ASP A 436 3.99 -10.00 -23.12
N ASP A 437 4.85 -9.41 -23.96
CA ASP A 437 5.31 -8.03 -23.83
C ASP A 437 4.41 -7.00 -24.53
N GLY A 438 3.40 -7.44 -25.28
CA GLY A 438 2.57 -6.55 -26.09
C GLY A 438 3.21 -6.06 -27.40
N GLN A 439 4.40 -6.56 -27.74
CA GLN A 439 5.11 -6.33 -29.01
C GLN A 439 5.07 -7.55 -29.93
N GLY A 440 4.39 -8.62 -29.50
CA GLY A 440 4.27 -9.89 -30.24
C GLY A 440 5.29 -10.95 -29.80
N ASN A 441 6.05 -10.69 -28.73
CA ASN A 441 6.95 -11.67 -28.14
C ASN A 441 6.32 -12.28 -26.88
N SER A 442 6.60 -13.57 -26.67
CA SER A 442 6.26 -14.30 -25.45
C SER A 442 7.53 -14.73 -24.75
N PHE A 443 7.55 -14.60 -23.43
CA PHE A 443 8.70 -14.86 -22.57
C PHE A 443 8.38 -15.92 -21.52
N ASP A 444 9.42 -16.64 -21.11
CA ASP A 444 9.42 -17.56 -19.97
C ASP A 444 10.65 -17.21 -19.11
N ILE A 445 10.44 -16.31 -18.16
CA ILE A 445 11.48 -15.75 -17.28
C ILE A 445 11.07 -16.04 -15.83
N PRO A 446 11.37 -17.24 -15.29
CA PRO A 446 10.89 -17.66 -13.98
C PRO A 446 11.26 -16.72 -12.83
N ASP A 447 12.38 -15.99 -12.97
CA ASP A 447 12.89 -15.01 -12.01
C ASP A 447 12.43 -13.55 -12.33
N ARG A 448 11.38 -13.37 -13.15
CA ARG A 448 10.74 -12.06 -13.38
C ARG A 448 10.43 -11.36 -12.07
N ILE A 449 9.92 -12.11 -11.10
CA ILE A 449 9.75 -11.73 -9.69
C ILE A 449 10.10 -12.92 -8.81
N TYR A 450 10.84 -12.68 -7.74
CA TYR A 450 11.11 -13.70 -6.73
C TYR A 450 11.14 -13.10 -5.32
N PHE A 451 11.11 -13.98 -4.32
CA PHE A 451 10.78 -13.61 -2.94
C PHE A 451 11.91 -14.04 -2.00
N ASP A 452 13.05 -13.35 -2.09
CA ASP A 452 14.16 -13.50 -1.15
C ASP A 452 14.01 -12.46 -0.03
N PRO A 453 13.69 -12.88 1.21
CA PRO A 453 13.41 -11.95 2.29
C PRO A 453 14.65 -11.26 2.86
N TYR A 454 15.86 -11.64 2.42
CA TYR A 454 17.10 -11.17 3.04
C TYR A 454 17.40 -9.69 2.71
N PRO A 455 17.47 -8.80 3.73
CA PRO A 455 17.71 -7.39 3.52
C PRO A 455 19.20 -7.09 3.48
N TRP A 456 19.83 -7.32 2.32
CA TRP A 456 21.24 -7.02 2.09
C TRP A 456 21.57 -5.54 2.39
N LYS A 457 22.67 -5.28 3.10
CA LYS A 457 23.13 -3.90 3.38
C LYS A 457 23.66 -3.20 2.12
N SER A 458 24.14 -3.95 1.13
CA SER A 458 24.51 -3.43 -0.20
C SER A 458 23.35 -2.67 -0.86
N PHE A 459 22.11 -3.12 -0.65
CA PHE A 459 20.92 -2.42 -1.11
C PHE A 459 20.79 -1.03 -0.49
N ALA A 460 20.97 -0.94 0.83
CA ALA A 460 20.93 0.33 1.53
C ALA A 460 22.01 1.28 1.02
N SER A 461 23.23 0.77 0.80
CA SER A 461 24.34 1.56 0.27
C SER A 461 24.02 2.11 -1.11
N TRP A 462 23.60 1.26 -2.06
CA TRP A 462 23.28 1.71 -3.41
C TRP A 462 22.14 2.73 -3.43
N ILE A 463 21.04 2.44 -2.70
CA ILE A 463 19.88 3.34 -2.61
C ILE A 463 20.33 4.69 -2.08
N SER A 464 21.09 4.71 -1.00
CA SER A 464 21.58 5.94 -0.38
C SER A 464 22.49 6.71 -1.32
N THR A 465 23.40 6.04 -2.05
CA THR A 465 24.23 6.66 -3.07
C THR A 465 23.41 7.31 -4.19
N GLN A 466 22.36 6.64 -4.67
CA GLN A 466 21.49 7.23 -5.70
C GLN A 466 20.61 8.37 -5.15
N LEU A 467 20.21 8.33 -3.88
CA LEU A 467 19.52 9.47 -3.25
C LEU A 467 20.43 10.70 -3.16
N VAL A 468 21.73 10.52 -2.94
CA VAL A 468 22.72 11.62 -3.03
C VAL A 468 22.85 12.12 -4.46
N ARG A 469 23.05 11.19 -5.42
CA ARG A 469 23.25 11.53 -6.85
C ARG A 469 22.17 12.49 -7.37
N TRP A 470 20.93 12.22 -6.99
CA TRP A 470 19.75 12.93 -7.49
C TRP A 470 19.20 13.97 -6.51
N ASP A 471 20.04 14.49 -5.61
CA ASP A 471 19.71 15.58 -4.67
C ASP A 471 18.49 15.30 -3.75
N TYR A 472 18.11 14.04 -3.56
CA TYR A 472 17.06 13.65 -2.60
C TYR A 472 17.58 13.51 -1.17
N MET A 473 18.90 13.33 -1.01
CA MET A 473 19.59 13.26 0.27
C MET A 473 20.83 14.17 0.26
N PRO A 474 20.93 15.10 1.23
CA PRO A 474 22.14 15.89 1.43
C PRO A 474 23.38 15.02 1.67
N THR A 475 24.54 15.44 1.15
CA THR A 475 25.81 14.71 1.26
C THR A 475 26.30 14.56 2.71
N ASP A 476 25.96 15.47 3.61
CA ASP A 476 26.30 15.40 5.04
C ASP A 476 25.54 14.30 5.80
N LYS A 477 24.44 13.79 5.22
CA LYS A 477 23.68 12.64 5.73
C LYS A 477 24.08 11.32 5.08
N ALA A 478 25.05 11.32 4.16
CA ALA A 478 25.41 10.18 3.32
C ALA A 478 26.38 9.18 3.98
N ASN A 479 26.06 8.71 5.19
CA ASN A 479 26.82 7.61 5.81
C ASN A 479 26.21 6.26 5.41
N TYR A 480 26.61 5.73 4.25
CA TYR A 480 25.99 4.56 3.63
C TYR A 480 25.99 3.31 4.52
N ASP A 481 27.13 3.00 5.16
CA ASP A 481 27.27 1.82 6.02
C ASP A 481 26.45 1.94 7.30
N GLU A 482 26.46 3.12 7.93
CA GLU A 482 25.69 3.36 9.15
C GLU A 482 24.19 3.29 8.87
N LEU A 483 23.73 3.86 7.75
CA LEU A 483 22.32 3.77 7.33
C LEU A 483 21.88 2.31 7.12
N GLY A 484 22.71 1.52 6.43
CA GLY A 484 22.47 0.09 6.24
C GLY A 484 22.40 -0.65 7.57
N GLN A 485 23.34 -0.41 8.49
CA GLN A 485 23.36 -1.07 9.79
C GLN A 485 22.19 -0.64 10.70
N GLN A 486 21.81 0.63 10.67
CA GLN A 486 20.73 1.12 11.50
C GLN A 486 19.37 0.66 10.98
N ILE A 487 19.12 0.70 9.68
CA ILE A 487 17.77 0.55 9.13
C ILE A 487 17.48 -0.89 8.69
N PHE A 488 18.45 -1.61 8.13
CA PHE A 488 18.26 -2.95 7.58
C PHE A 488 18.59 -4.01 8.63
N LEU A 489 17.59 -4.79 9.05
CA LEU A 489 17.72 -5.80 10.11
C LEU A 489 18.30 -7.13 9.59
N THR A 490 19.40 -7.08 8.84
CA THR A 490 20.03 -8.22 8.17
C THR A 490 20.38 -9.37 9.12
N ASP A 491 21.00 -9.06 10.26
CA ASP A 491 21.42 -10.08 11.23
C ASP A 491 20.22 -10.77 11.89
N LEU A 492 19.15 -10.01 12.15
CA LEU A 492 17.91 -10.56 12.67
C LEU A 492 17.22 -11.43 11.62
N ALA A 493 17.14 -10.99 10.36
CA ALA A 493 16.55 -11.76 9.28
C ALA A 493 17.26 -13.11 9.09
N ARG A 494 18.61 -13.13 9.14
CA ARG A 494 19.40 -14.37 9.15
C ARG A 494 18.99 -15.29 10.29
N THR A 495 19.00 -14.76 11.51
CA THR A 495 18.69 -15.54 12.71
C THR A 495 17.28 -16.15 12.64
N LEU A 496 16.30 -15.39 12.16
CA LEU A 496 14.93 -15.86 12.03
C LEU A 496 14.77 -16.90 10.92
N ALA A 497 15.48 -16.76 9.80
CA ALA A 497 15.50 -17.76 8.74
C ALA A 497 16.11 -19.08 9.22
N GLU A 498 17.23 -19.03 9.94
CA GLU A 498 17.87 -20.20 10.56
C GLU A 498 16.94 -20.89 11.57
N GLU A 499 16.22 -20.12 12.40
CA GLU A 499 15.20 -20.65 13.32
C GLU A 499 14.02 -21.35 12.60
N LEU A 500 13.78 -21.00 11.34
CA LEU A 500 12.76 -21.63 10.49
C LEU A 500 13.32 -22.78 9.63
N GLY A 501 14.62 -23.06 9.71
CA GLY A 501 15.28 -24.06 8.88
C GLY A 501 15.46 -23.62 7.42
N VAL A 502 15.39 -22.32 7.14
CA VAL A 502 15.62 -21.73 5.82
C VAL A 502 17.09 -21.32 5.72
N GLU A 503 17.74 -21.67 4.61
CA GLU A 503 19.12 -21.26 4.35
C GLU A 503 19.19 -19.73 4.19
N ALA A 504 20.12 -19.10 4.91
CA ALA A 504 20.33 -17.66 4.87
C ALA A 504 21.81 -17.35 4.59
N PRO A 505 22.10 -16.25 3.85
CA PRO A 505 23.48 -15.87 3.55
C PRO A 505 24.31 -15.59 4.82
N THR A 506 25.59 -15.98 4.80
CA THR A 506 26.55 -15.60 5.86
C THR A 506 26.98 -14.15 5.73
N ASP A 507 27.07 -13.65 4.50
CA ASP A 507 27.45 -12.27 4.22
C ASP A 507 26.28 -11.32 4.42
N ILE A 508 26.58 -10.10 4.85
CA ILE A 508 25.58 -9.03 5.07
C ILE A 508 25.54 -8.02 3.93
N SER A 509 26.52 -8.08 3.04
CA SER A 509 26.71 -7.18 1.90
C SER A 509 27.40 -7.93 0.77
N ARG A 510 27.20 -7.47 -0.47
CA ARG A 510 27.77 -8.07 -1.68
C ARG A 510 27.96 -7.01 -2.77
N VAL A 511 28.77 -7.34 -3.77
CA VAL A 511 28.84 -6.57 -5.01
C VAL A 511 27.54 -6.77 -5.79
N GLU A 512 26.92 -5.68 -6.20
CA GLU A 512 25.68 -5.70 -6.98
C GLU A 512 26.00 -5.59 -8.47
N THR A 513 25.62 -6.59 -9.24
CA THR A 513 25.82 -6.60 -10.71
C THR A 513 24.70 -5.83 -11.39
N MET A 514 25.06 -4.73 -12.03
CA MET A 514 24.14 -3.87 -12.77
C MET A 514 24.56 -3.73 -14.22
N LYS A 515 23.61 -3.35 -15.07
CA LYS A 515 23.80 -3.29 -16.53
C LYS A 515 24.93 -2.34 -16.95
N PHE A 516 25.12 -1.23 -16.24
CA PHE A 516 26.06 -0.17 -16.61
C PHE A 516 27.15 0.04 -15.56
N GLY A 517 27.60 -1.05 -14.93
CA GLY A 517 28.72 -1.05 -13.99
C GLY A 517 28.35 -1.73 -12.68
N ASP A 518 29.23 -2.58 -12.19
CA ASP A 518 29.07 -3.23 -10.90
C ASP A 518 29.18 -2.19 -9.77
N PHE A 519 28.36 -2.35 -8.74
CA PHE A 519 28.40 -1.54 -7.54
C PHE A 519 29.02 -2.33 -6.39
N ASP A 520 30.22 -1.92 -5.99
CA ASP A 520 30.82 -2.36 -4.73
C ASP A 520 30.45 -1.35 -3.62
N PRO A 521 29.71 -1.75 -2.58
CA PRO A 521 29.39 -0.89 -1.45
C PRO A 521 30.61 -0.23 -0.79
N ALA A 522 31.78 -0.91 -0.81
CA ALA A 522 33.02 -0.36 -0.27
C ALA A 522 33.63 0.77 -1.13
N GLN A 523 33.17 0.92 -2.37
CA GLN A 523 33.61 1.94 -3.34
C GLN A 523 32.45 2.83 -3.79
N ALA A 524 31.45 3.03 -2.94
CA ALA A 524 30.23 3.75 -3.28
C ALA A 524 30.46 5.19 -3.78
N GLU A 525 31.41 5.92 -3.20
CA GLU A 525 31.76 7.28 -3.62
C GLU A 525 32.44 7.30 -5.00
N ASP A 526 33.35 6.35 -5.26
CA ASP A 526 34.03 6.21 -6.54
C ASP A 526 33.03 5.83 -7.64
N TYR A 527 32.11 4.89 -7.35
CA TYR A 527 31.02 4.53 -8.24
C TYR A 527 30.14 5.74 -8.57
N LEU A 528 29.75 6.53 -7.57
CA LEU A 528 28.94 7.74 -7.76
C LEU A 528 29.64 8.73 -8.69
N LYS A 529 30.92 9.00 -8.43
CA LYS A 529 31.72 9.91 -9.24
C LYS A 529 31.84 9.41 -10.68
N GLN A 530 32.13 8.11 -10.87
CA GLN A 530 32.21 7.51 -12.19
C GLN A 530 30.89 7.67 -12.97
N GLN A 531 29.76 7.42 -12.32
CA GLN A 531 28.45 7.56 -12.95
C GLN A 531 28.15 9.00 -13.40
N ILE A 532 28.49 10.00 -12.57
CA ILE A 532 28.32 11.42 -12.90
C ILE A 532 29.27 11.81 -14.05
N ASP A 533 30.53 11.39 -13.99
CA ASP A 533 31.54 11.69 -15.02
C ASP A 533 31.18 11.05 -16.38
N GLU A 534 30.61 9.84 -16.37
CA GLU A 534 30.25 9.08 -17.57
C GLU A 534 28.94 9.56 -18.22
N PHE A 535 27.90 9.79 -17.42
CA PHE A 535 26.56 10.11 -17.92
C PHE A 535 26.20 11.60 -17.85
N GLY A 536 26.99 12.41 -17.17
CA GLY A 536 26.82 13.86 -17.08
C GLY A 536 25.66 14.33 -16.20
N VAL A 537 25.03 13.40 -15.47
CA VAL A 537 23.87 13.62 -14.58
C VAL A 537 23.95 12.77 -13.32
#